data_AF-A0A8J1YRJ7-F1
#
_entry.id   AF-A0A8J1YRJ7-F1
#
_cell.length_a   1.000
_cell.length_b   1.000
_cell.length_c   1.000
_cell.angle_alpha   90.00
_cell.angle_beta   90.00
_cell.angle_gamma   90.00
#
_symmetry.space_group_name_H-M   'P 1'
#
loop_
_entity.id
_entity.type
_entity.pdbx_description
1 polymer ?
#
loop_
_entity_poly.entity_id
_entity_poly.type
_entity_poly.pdbx_seq_one_letter_code
_entity_poly.pdbx_strand_id
1 'polypeptide(L)'
;MGAAQSSQPPSEQVITAPEPSTSIQFSPSLISRLSSPSTDSPKSHHPDDVVRRRLAAESAHLRAQEAEILSTISAALEKENLDRERPGMSSEVLGRDIEEVREKVERMTRERRAKENEGVRGAKEGVVKCYQENEDKPLDCWREVERFKSEVSKLEQAFVKSLQ
;
A
#
# COMPACT_ATOMS: atom_id res chain seq x y z
N MET A 1 -46.76 30.13 -32.35
CA MET A 1 -47.18 29.93 -33.75
C MET A 1 -46.07 29.10 -34.41
N GLY A 2 -46.20 27.85 -34.83
CA GLY A 2 -47.25 26.84 -34.84
C GLY A 2 -46.56 25.54 -35.27
N ALA A 3 -46.90 24.44 -34.62
CA ALA A 3 -46.35 23.12 -34.90
C ALA A 3 -46.98 22.52 -36.17
N ALA A 4 -46.17 21.91 -37.02
CA ALA A 4 -46.58 20.82 -37.90
C ALA A 4 -45.33 20.13 -38.46
N GLN A 5 -45.08 18.87 -38.07
CA GLN A 5 -44.88 17.79 -39.03
C GLN A 5 -45.13 16.45 -38.35
N SER A 6 -45.85 15.63 -39.10
CA SER A 6 -46.50 14.38 -38.74
C SER A 6 -45.59 13.19 -39.12
N SER A 7 -45.59 12.13 -38.31
CA SER A 7 -45.77 10.74 -38.81
C SER A 7 -45.76 9.73 -37.66
N GLN A 8 -46.98 9.24 -37.36
CA GLN A 8 -47.40 7.92 -36.86
C GLN A 8 -46.60 7.20 -35.73
N PRO A 9 -47.25 6.91 -34.57
CA PRO A 9 -46.71 6.00 -33.56
C PRO A 9 -46.83 4.51 -34.00
N PRO A 10 -45.99 3.61 -33.45
CA PRO A 10 -45.99 2.19 -33.79
C PRO A 10 -47.31 1.52 -33.39
N SER A 11 -47.83 0.66 -34.26
CA SER A 11 -49.04 -0.12 -34.00
C SER A 11 -48.89 -0.97 -32.74
N GLU A 12 -49.65 -0.62 -31.71
CA GLU A 12 -49.87 -1.42 -30.52
C GLU A 12 -50.70 -2.66 -30.93
N GLN A 13 -50.04 -3.79 -31.14
CA GLN A 13 -50.74 -5.06 -31.36
C GLN A 13 -51.28 -5.58 -30.03
N VAL A 14 -52.44 -5.07 -29.65
CA VAL A 14 -53.24 -5.65 -28.56
C VAL A 14 -53.80 -6.99 -29.07
N ILE A 15 -53.17 -8.10 -28.69
CA ILE A 15 -53.70 -9.44 -28.93
C ILE A 15 -54.89 -9.63 -27.99
N THR A 16 -56.09 -9.40 -28.48
CA THR A 16 -57.32 -9.77 -27.79
C THR A 16 -57.50 -11.28 -27.89
N ALA A 17 -57.76 -11.95 -26.77
CA ALA A 17 -58.05 -13.37 -26.75
C ALA A 17 -59.35 -13.65 -27.53
N PRO A 18 -59.37 -14.59 -28.49
CA PRO A 18 -60.62 -15.01 -29.11
C PRO A 18 -61.48 -15.76 -28.08
N GLU A 19 -62.75 -15.37 -28.01
CA GLU A 19 -63.84 -15.97 -27.25
C GLU A 19 -63.92 -17.52 -27.39
N PRO A 20 -64.49 -18.23 -26.39
CA PRO A 20 -64.18 -19.63 -26.11
C PRO A 20 -65.06 -20.57 -26.94
N SER A 21 -64.66 -20.86 -28.18
CA SER A 21 -65.29 -21.93 -28.98
C SER A 21 -64.29 -22.92 -29.53
N THR A 22 -63.29 -23.30 -28.74
CA THR A 22 -62.46 -24.49 -29.02
C THR A 22 -62.37 -25.34 -27.76
N SER A 23 -62.84 -26.58 -27.85
CA SER A 23 -62.59 -27.59 -26.83
C SER A 23 -61.08 -27.82 -26.77
N ILE A 24 -60.41 -27.25 -25.77
CA ILE A 24 -58.99 -27.49 -25.52
C ILE A 24 -58.84 -28.95 -25.11
N GLN A 25 -58.51 -29.82 -26.07
CA GLN A 25 -58.14 -31.20 -25.78
C GLN A 25 -56.69 -31.21 -25.32
N PHE A 26 -56.50 -31.30 -24.01
CA PHE A 26 -55.18 -31.58 -23.46
C PHE A 26 -54.78 -33.00 -23.82
N SER A 27 -53.50 -33.21 -24.15
CA SER A 27 -53.01 -34.57 -24.40
C SER A 27 -53.24 -35.42 -23.14
N PRO A 28 -53.63 -36.70 -23.30
CA PRO A 28 -53.84 -37.60 -22.16
C PRO A 28 -52.62 -37.68 -21.22
N SER A 29 -51.42 -37.42 -21.77
CA SER A 29 -50.16 -37.35 -21.04
C SER A 29 -50.00 -36.09 -20.17
N LEU A 30 -50.58 -34.95 -20.54
CA LEU A 30 -50.61 -33.75 -19.69
C LEU A 30 -51.67 -33.88 -18.60
N ILE A 31 -52.84 -34.41 -18.94
CA ILE A 31 -53.92 -34.67 -17.97
C ILE A 31 -53.45 -35.68 -16.93
N SER A 32 -52.77 -36.76 -17.36
CA SER A 32 -52.20 -37.76 -16.47
C SER A 32 -51.19 -37.16 -15.48
N ARG A 33 -50.34 -36.21 -15.93
CA ARG A 33 -49.34 -35.53 -15.09
C ARG A 33 -49.94 -34.57 -14.08
N LEU A 34 -51.01 -33.87 -14.46
CA LEU A 34 -51.72 -32.95 -13.56
C LEU A 34 -52.65 -33.67 -12.59
N SER A 35 -53.12 -34.87 -12.94
CA SER A 35 -54.01 -35.69 -12.11
C SER A 35 -53.31 -36.45 -10.97
N SER A 36 -51.97 -36.60 -11.03
CA SER A 36 -51.19 -37.21 -9.97
C SER A 36 -50.82 -36.18 -8.90
N PRO A 37 -51.26 -36.32 -7.64
CA PRO A 37 -50.86 -35.43 -6.56
C PRO A 37 -49.35 -35.53 -6.36
N SER A 38 -48.69 -34.37 -6.30
CA SER A 38 -47.25 -34.19 -6.20
C SER A 38 -46.65 -34.85 -4.96
N THR A 39 -46.43 -36.15 -4.99
CA THR A 39 -45.43 -36.82 -4.17
C THR A 39 -44.09 -36.68 -4.89
N ASP A 40 -43.13 -36.07 -4.21
CA ASP A 40 -41.70 -36.01 -4.56
C ASP A 40 -41.29 -37.05 -5.61
N SER A 41 -41.17 -36.64 -6.87
CA SER A 41 -40.62 -37.51 -7.91
C SER A 41 -39.66 -36.74 -8.82
N PRO A 42 -38.41 -37.21 -8.93
CA PRO A 42 -37.31 -36.48 -9.56
C PRO A 42 -37.39 -36.61 -11.08
N LYS A 43 -38.22 -35.83 -11.77
CA LYS A 43 -38.40 -35.98 -13.22
C LYS A 43 -38.48 -34.66 -13.99
N SER A 44 -37.35 -33.94 -13.99
CA SER A 44 -36.81 -33.27 -15.19
C SER A 44 -35.32 -32.92 -15.04
N HIS A 45 -34.51 -33.78 -14.39
CA HIS A 45 -33.09 -33.49 -14.18
C HIS A 45 -32.25 -33.50 -15.46
N HIS A 46 -32.66 -34.19 -16.52
CA HIS A 46 -31.84 -34.33 -17.72
C HIS A 46 -31.46 -32.98 -18.40
N PRO A 47 -32.38 -32.03 -18.66
CA PRO A 47 -31.99 -30.72 -19.18
C PRO A 47 -31.15 -29.93 -18.16
N ASP A 48 -31.50 -29.98 -16.87
CA ASP A 48 -30.80 -29.26 -15.81
C ASP A 48 -29.37 -29.78 -15.60
N ASP A 49 -29.15 -31.09 -15.75
CA ASP A 49 -27.85 -31.74 -15.62
C ASP A 49 -26.91 -31.36 -16.77
N VAL A 50 -27.43 -31.24 -17.99
CA VAL A 50 -26.68 -30.73 -19.14
C VAL A 50 -26.29 -29.27 -18.92
N VAL A 51 -27.22 -28.45 -18.42
CA VAL A 51 -26.95 -27.05 -18.09
C VAL A 51 -25.90 -26.93 -16.99
N ARG A 52 -26.03 -27.69 -15.89
CA ARG A 52 -25.05 -27.71 -14.79
C ARG A 52 -23.68 -28.17 -15.26
N ARG A 53 -23.61 -29.21 -16.09
CA ARG A 53 -22.34 -29.69 -16.67
C ARG A 53 -21.69 -28.63 -17.54
N ARG A 54 -22.48 -27.95 -18.38
CA ARG A 54 -21.97 -26.87 -19.24
C ARG A 54 -21.50 -25.67 -18.42
N LEU A 55 -22.26 -25.27 -17.41
CA LEU A 55 -21.89 -24.18 -16.50
C LEU A 55 -20.60 -24.52 -15.72
N ALA A 56 -20.47 -25.77 -15.25
CA ALA A 56 -19.27 -26.21 -14.55
C ALA A 56 -18.05 -26.16 -15.47
N ALA A 57 -18.16 -26.68 -16.70
CA ALA A 57 -17.10 -26.62 -17.71
C ALA A 57 -16.71 -25.18 -18.06
N GLU A 58 -17.70 -24.31 -18.29
CA GLU A 58 -17.47 -22.89 -18.60
C GLU A 58 -16.82 -22.17 -17.41
N SER A 59 -17.27 -22.44 -16.18
CA SER A 59 -16.68 -21.85 -14.97
C SER A 59 -15.25 -22.30 -14.72
N ALA A 60 -14.91 -23.55 -15.09
CA ALA A 60 -13.55 -24.06 -15.00
C ALA A 60 -12.65 -23.40 -16.04
N HIS A 61 -13.15 -23.22 -17.26
CA HIS A 61 -12.46 -22.51 -18.33
C HIS A 61 -12.18 -21.04 -17.95
N LEU A 62 -13.19 -20.32 -17.43
CA LEU A 62 -13.02 -18.94 -16.98
C LEU A 62 -11.99 -18.81 -15.86
N ARG A 63 -12.00 -19.69 -14.85
CA ARG A 63 -10.99 -19.67 -13.77
C ARG A 63 -9.58 -19.95 -14.28
N ALA A 64 -9.42 -20.83 -15.26
CA ALA A 64 -8.12 -21.10 -15.87
C ALA A 64 -7.59 -19.86 -16.60
N GLN A 65 -8.46 -19.19 -17.37
CA GLN A 65 -8.12 -17.94 -18.06
C GLN A 65 -7.80 -16.80 -17.07
N GLU A 66 -8.56 -16.68 -15.97
CA GLU A 66 -8.26 -15.73 -14.90
C GLU A 66 -6.89 -15.99 -14.27
N ALA A 67 -6.54 -17.25 -13.99
CA ALA A 67 -5.23 -17.60 -13.42
C ALA A 67 -4.08 -17.24 -14.37
N GLU A 68 -4.24 -17.47 -15.67
CA GLU A 68 -3.26 -17.09 -16.69
C GLU A 68 -3.10 -15.57 -16.80
N ILE A 69 -4.22 -14.84 -16.82
CA ILE A 69 -4.23 -13.37 -16.83
C ILE A 69 -3.55 -12.83 -15.57
N LEU A 70 -3.87 -13.37 -14.38
CA LEU A 70 -3.25 -12.95 -13.12
C LEU A 70 -1.74 -13.21 -13.13
N SER A 71 -1.31 -14.36 -13.64
CA SER A 71 0.12 -14.68 -13.79
C SER A 71 0.82 -13.72 -14.75
N THR A 72 0.15 -13.31 -15.82
CA THR A 72 0.69 -12.36 -16.81
C THR A 72 0.79 -10.96 -16.22
N ILE A 73 -0.25 -10.52 -15.50
CA ILE A 73 -0.26 -9.24 -14.80
C ILE A 73 0.82 -9.20 -13.72
N SER A 74 0.96 -10.25 -12.91
CA SER A 74 1.98 -10.29 -11.86
C SER A 74 3.39 -10.22 -12.45
N ALA A 75 3.66 -10.97 -13.53
CA ALA A 75 4.95 -10.92 -14.21
C ALA A 75 5.23 -9.55 -14.85
N ALA A 76 4.20 -8.91 -15.43
CA ALA A 76 4.31 -7.57 -15.99
C ALA A 76 4.57 -6.51 -14.91
N LEU A 77 3.90 -6.60 -13.76
CA LEU A 77 4.10 -5.72 -12.62
C LEU A 77 5.47 -5.92 -11.97
N GLU A 78 5.96 -7.15 -11.86
CA GLU A 78 7.30 -7.44 -11.36
C GLU A 78 8.35 -6.85 -12.29
N LYS A 79 8.21 -7.05 -13.60
CA LYS A 79 9.08 -6.44 -14.60
C LYS A 79 9.01 -4.91 -14.58
N GLU A 80 7.81 -4.33 -14.49
CA GLU A 80 7.67 -2.87 -14.37
C GLU A 80 8.28 -2.35 -13.07
N ASN A 81 8.18 -3.09 -11.96
CA ASN A 81 8.82 -2.70 -10.70
C ASN A 81 10.34 -2.71 -10.83
N LEU A 82 10.91 -3.75 -11.49
CA LEU A 82 12.33 -3.82 -11.80
C LEU A 82 12.79 -2.71 -12.77
N ASP A 83 11.96 -2.35 -13.76
CA ASP A 83 12.25 -1.30 -14.74
C ASP A 83 12.03 0.12 -14.17
N ARG A 84 11.08 0.30 -13.24
CA ARG A 84 10.79 1.55 -12.50
C ARG A 84 11.78 1.82 -11.39
N GLU A 85 12.36 0.78 -10.80
CA GLU A 85 13.59 0.89 -10.03
C GLU A 85 14.72 1.27 -10.99
N ARG A 86 14.76 2.57 -11.30
CA ARG A 86 15.72 3.20 -12.21
C ARG A 86 17.14 2.68 -11.95
N PRO A 87 18.01 2.58 -12.97
CA PRO A 87 19.44 2.31 -12.79
C PRO A 87 20.06 3.45 -11.97
N GLY A 88 20.10 3.28 -10.66
CA GLY A 88 20.41 4.33 -9.68
C GLY A 88 19.74 4.14 -8.31
N MET A 89 18.69 3.32 -8.21
CA MET A 89 18.06 2.90 -6.94
C MET A 89 18.28 1.43 -6.62
N SER A 90 19.27 0.77 -7.23
CA SER A 90 19.61 -0.59 -6.83
C SER A 90 20.11 -0.61 -5.38
N SER A 91 19.77 -1.67 -4.65
CA SER A 91 20.23 -1.87 -3.26
C SER A 91 21.75 -1.74 -3.11
N GLU A 92 22.51 -1.99 -4.17
CA GLU A 92 23.97 -1.85 -4.20
C GLU A 92 24.42 -0.38 -4.24
N VAL A 93 23.73 0.49 -5.00
CA VAL A 93 24.02 1.93 -5.04
C VAL A 93 23.65 2.57 -3.70
N LEU A 94 22.49 2.22 -3.14
CA LEU A 94 22.09 2.67 -1.81
C LEU A 94 23.06 2.22 -0.72
N GLY A 95 23.58 0.99 -0.81
CA GLY A 95 24.61 0.49 0.12
C GLY A 95 25.90 1.32 0.06
N ARG A 96 26.34 1.71 -1.14
CA ARG A 96 27.50 2.59 -1.33
C ARG A 96 27.25 3.99 -0.79
N ASP A 97 26.09 4.57 -1.08
CA ASP A 97 25.70 5.91 -0.62
C ASP A 97 25.62 5.96 0.91
N ILE A 98 25.08 4.91 1.55
CA ILE A 98 25.02 4.80 3.02
C ILE A 98 26.43 4.74 3.61
N GLU A 99 27.34 3.98 3.01
CA GLU A 99 28.72 3.88 3.49
C GLU A 99 29.47 5.22 3.33
N GLU A 100 29.28 5.91 2.21
CA GLU A 100 29.86 7.25 2.00
C GLU A 100 29.34 8.26 3.04
N VAL A 101 28.03 8.24 3.32
CA VAL A 101 27.43 9.10 4.35
C VAL A 101 27.98 8.75 5.73
N ARG A 102 28.11 7.47 6.06
CA ARG A 102 28.71 7.01 7.32
C ARG A 102 30.13 7.53 7.47
N GLU A 103 30.97 7.36 6.47
CA GLU A 103 32.37 7.82 6.48
C GLU A 103 32.45 9.35 6.66
N LYS A 104 31.59 10.08 5.93
CA LYS A 104 31.53 11.54 6.02
C LYS A 104 31.11 12.03 7.42
N VAL A 105 30.14 11.37 8.04
CA VAL A 105 29.70 11.66 9.41
C VAL A 105 30.80 11.36 10.42
N GLU A 106 31.49 10.23 10.28
CA GLU A 106 32.62 9.88 11.15
C GLU A 106 33.77 10.89 11.03
N ARG A 107 34.12 11.28 9.81
CA ARG A 107 35.13 12.31 9.54
C ARG A 107 34.73 13.64 10.19
N MET A 108 33.50 14.11 9.94
CA MET A 108 32.99 15.35 10.54
C MET A 108 32.97 15.29 12.07
N THR A 109 32.60 14.15 12.64
CA THR A 109 32.56 13.97 14.10
C THR A 109 33.98 13.97 14.69
N ARG A 110 34.94 13.31 14.03
CA ARG A 110 36.35 13.32 14.43
C ARG A 110 36.94 14.72 14.34
N GLU A 111 36.69 15.43 13.24
CA GLU A 111 37.11 16.83 13.07
C GLU A 111 36.47 17.73 14.12
N ARG A 112 35.19 17.53 14.45
CA ARG A 112 34.50 18.31 15.49
C ARG A 112 35.08 18.03 16.88
N ARG A 113 35.41 16.78 17.20
CA ARG A 113 36.11 16.41 18.44
C ARG A 113 37.56 16.91 18.49
N ALA A 114 38.24 17.00 17.34
CA ALA A 114 39.57 17.59 17.25
C ALA A 114 39.51 19.13 17.35
N LYS A 115 38.43 19.75 16.87
CA LYS A 115 38.13 21.19 17.04
C LYS A 115 37.57 21.52 18.42
N GLU A 116 37.03 20.53 19.14
CA GLU A 116 36.75 20.67 20.56
C GLU A 116 38.10 20.97 21.21
N ASN A 117 38.34 22.26 21.50
CA ASN A 117 39.66 22.73 21.88
C ASN A 117 40.16 21.88 23.05
N GLU A 118 41.37 21.32 22.91
CA GLU A 118 42.08 20.63 24.00
C GLU A 118 42.04 21.46 25.30
N GLY A 119 42.02 22.80 25.18
CA GLY A 119 41.81 23.73 26.29
C GLY A 119 40.48 23.54 27.05
N VAL A 120 39.36 23.31 26.35
CA VAL A 120 38.05 23.05 27.00
C VAL A 120 38.01 21.66 27.61
N ARG A 121 38.59 20.65 26.95
CA ARG A 121 38.68 19.30 27.51
C ARG A 121 39.52 19.29 28.80
N GLY A 122 40.70 19.90 28.77
CA GLY A 122 41.57 20.03 29.94
C GLY A 122 40.96 20.85 31.07
N ALA A 123 40.29 21.96 30.75
CA ALA A 123 39.59 22.76 31.76
C ALA A 123 38.42 22.00 32.40
N LYS A 124 37.67 21.21 31.61
CA LYS A 124 36.60 20.33 32.11
C LYS A 124 37.16 19.27 33.06
N GLU A 125 38.23 18.59 32.67
CA GLU A 125 38.90 17.59 33.51
C GLU A 125 39.41 18.20 34.82
N GLY A 126 39.96 19.43 34.78
CA GLY A 126 40.38 20.17 35.96
C GLY A 126 39.24 20.47 36.94
N VAL A 127 38.07 20.88 36.43
CA VAL A 127 36.87 21.10 37.27
C VAL A 127 36.42 19.80 37.92
N VAL A 128 36.33 18.72 37.15
CA VAL A 128 35.91 17.40 37.67
C VAL A 128 36.87 16.93 38.74
N LYS A 129 38.18 17.03 38.49
CA LYS A 129 39.21 16.64 39.44
C LYS A 129 39.13 17.45 40.73
N CYS A 130 38.96 18.77 40.65
CA CYS A 130 38.85 19.61 41.84
C CYS A 130 37.63 19.22 42.69
N TYR A 131 36.47 18.98 42.08
CA TYR A 131 35.28 18.56 42.80
C TYR A 131 35.41 17.18 43.44
N GLN A 132 36.12 16.24 42.78
CA GLN A 132 36.40 14.93 43.36
C GLN A 132 37.37 15.01 44.54
N GLU A 133 38.35 15.91 44.49
CA GLU A 133 39.31 16.11 45.59
C GLU A 133 38.72 16.92 46.76
N ASN A 134 37.67 17.71 46.52
CA ASN A 134 37.06 18.62 47.49
C ASN A 134 35.54 18.40 47.63
N GLU A 135 35.12 17.17 47.96
CA GLU A 135 33.70 16.79 48.07
C GLU A 135 32.93 17.64 49.11
N ASP A 136 33.57 17.94 50.26
CA ASP A 136 32.96 18.74 51.33
C ASP A 136 33.11 20.26 51.14
N LYS A 137 33.92 20.69 50.16
CA LYS A 137 34.22 22.11 49.89
C LYS A 137 34.19 22.43 48.40
N PRO A 138 33.07 22.21 47.70
CA PRO A 138 32.98 22.46 46.27
C PRO A 138 33.20 23.95 45.90
N LEU A 139 32.96 24.88 46.83
CA LEU A 139 33.15 26.31 46.58
C LEU A 139 34.62 26.71 46.39
N ASP A 140 35.58 25.89 46.84
CA ASP A 140 37.01 26.16 46.66
C ASP A 140 37.46 25.99 45.19
N CYS A 141 36.67 25.26 44.37
CA CYS A 141 36.94 24.98 42.95
C CYS A 141 36.50 26.10 41.98
N TRP A 142 36.20 27.30 42.48
CA TRP A 142 35.70 28.41 41.66
C TRP A 142 36.68 28.84 40.55
N ARG A 143 37.98 28.69 40.78
CA ARG A 143 39.02 29.09 39.83
C ARG A 143 39.05 28.18 38.61
N GLU A 144 38.89 26.87 38.82
CA GLU A 144 38.80 25.86 37.77
C GLU A 144 37.53 26.07 36.95
N VAL A 145 36.41 26.38 37.61
CA VAL A 145 35.13 26.68 36.96
C VAL A 145 35.24 27.94 36.10
N GLU A 146 35.88 28.99 36.58
CA GLU A 146 36.05 30.24 35.84
C GLU A 146 36.96 30.05 34.60
N ARG A 147 38.02 29.25 34.73
CA ARG A 147 38.85 28.84 33.60
C ARG A 147 38.03 28.08 32.55
N PHE A 148 37.21 27.11 32.97
CA PHE A 148 36.34 26.37 32.06
C PHE A 148 35.36 27.29 31.33
N LYS A 149 34.67 28.19 32.04
CA LYS A 149 33.78 29.19 31.42
C LYS A 149 34.50 30.06 30.38
N SER A 150 35.73 30.48 30.68
CA SER A 150 36.51 31.32 29.75
C SER A 150 36.87 30.58 28.45
N GLU A 151 37.25 29.30 28.55
CA GLU A 151 37.59 28.48 27.38
C GLU A 151 36.35 28.14 26.55
N VAL A 152 35.21 27.89 27.22
CA VAL A 152 33.92 27.69 26.54
C VAL A 152 33.48 28.96 25.82
N SER A 153 33.58 30.14 26.45
CA SER A 153 33.22 31.40 25.81
C SER A 153 34.06 31.69 24.56
N LYS A 154 35.35 31.37 24.57
CA LYS A 154 36.21 31.47 23.37
C LYS A 154 35.73 30.54 22.26
N LEU A 155 35.36 29.31 22.59
CA LEU A 155 34.81 28.35 21.62
C LEU A 155 33.46 28.83 21.05
N GLU A 156 32.56 29.30 21.90
CA GLU A 156 31.26 29.84 21.47
C GLU A 156 31.43 31.04 20.54
N GLN A 157 32.33 31.97 20.87
CA GLN A 157 32.62 33.11 20.01
C GLN A 157 33.22 32.67 18.65
N ALA A 158 34.13 31.70 18.64
CA ALA A 158 34.67 31.16 17.40
C ALA A 158 33.61 30.44 16.56
N PHE A 159 32.70 29.71 17.22
CA PHE A 159 31.58 29.03 16.56
C PHE A 159 30.60 30.03 15.94
N VAL A 160 30.18 31.05 16.68
CA VAL A 160 29.29 32.10 16.18
C VAL A 160 29.92 32.82 14.98
N LYS A 161 31.22 33.14 15.03
CA LYS A 161 31.96 33.73 13.91
C LYS A 161 32.03 32.81 12.68
N SER A 162 32.03 31.49 12.87
CA SER A 162 32.06 30.53 11.75
C SER A 162 30.72 30.38 11.02
N LEU A 163 29.63 30.88 11.62
CA LEU A 163 28.29 30.87 11.04
C LEU A 163 27.93 32.16 10.27
N GLN A 164 28.78 33.20 10.37
CA GLN A 164 28.65 34.48 9.65
C GLN A 164 29.44 34.42 8.33
#